data_AF-A0A968UJT8-F1
#
_entry.id   AF-A0A968UJT8-F1
#
_cell.length_a   1.000
_cell.length_b   1.000
_cell.length_c   1.000
_cell.angle_alpha   90.00
_cell.angle_beta   90.00
_cell.angle_gamma   90.00
#
_symmetry.space_group_name_H-M   'P 1'
#
loop_
_entity.id
_entity.type
_entity.pdbx_description
1 polymer ?
#
loop_
_entity_poly.entity_id
_entity_poly.type
_entity_poly.pdbx_seq_one_letter_code
_entity_poly.pdbx_strand_id
1 'polypeptide(L)'
;MLHYCESLVCRRKILLNYLGEEYAGPCGNCDICLGKVECYEGSVIAQKALSCVYRTGQRFGAEYLTDVLLGIPNERIIRFGHDKVSTFGIGSELSKKEWRSVFRQLAAAGFLTAEAENKGGFRLSSESRPVLKGEQKVFFRKDPIPSEKIGNSKIPQSD
;
A
#
# COMPACT_ATOMS: atom_id res chain seq x y z
N MET A 1 8.06 3.75 10.49
CA MET A 1 7.04 4.79 10.82
C MET A 1 5.84 4.80 9.87
N LEU A 2 6.03 4.64 8.54
CA LEU A 2 4.92 4.63 7.57
C LEU A 2 3.85 3.54 7.84
N HIS A 3 4.28 2.36 8.29
CA HIS A 3 3.38 1.27 8.73
C HIS A 3 2.32 1.72 9.75
N TYR A 4 2.66 2.59 10.69
CA TYR A 4 1.72 3.11 11.68
C TYR A 4 0.65 4.01 11.05
N CYS A 5 0.99 4.78 10.02
CA CYS A 5 0.08 5.71 9.37
C CYS A 5 -0.94 5.00 8.46
N GLU A 6 -0.51 3.94 7.78
CA GLU A 6 -1.25 3.28 6.71
C GLU A 6 -1.92 1.96 7.11
N SER A 7 -1.59 1.40 8.28
CA SER A 7 -2.20 0.16 8.76
C SER A 7 -3.68 0.32 9.13
N LEU A 8 -4.46 -0.74 8.88
CA LEU A 8 -5.84 -0.91 9.32
C LEU A 8 -5.94 -1.58 10.71
N VAL A 9 -4.81 -1.78 11.40
CA VAL A 9 -4.76 -2.30 12.76
C VAL A 9 -4.88 -1.15 13.76
N CYS A 10 -5.44 -1.44 14.94
CA CYS A 10 -5.48 -0.52 16.07
C CYS A 10 -4.13 0.21 16.26
N ARG A 11 -4.15 1.55 16.22
CA ARG A 11 -2.94 2.38 16.35
C ARG A 11 -2.14 2.08 17.62
N ARG A 12 -2.85 1.95 18.75
CA ARG A 12 -2.23 1.65 20.05
C ARG A 12 -1.48 0.31 20.01
N LYS A 13 -2.08 -0.71 19.39
CA LYS A 13 -1.45 -2.03 19.27
C LYS A 13 -0.13 -1.94 18.50
N ILE A 14 -0.10 -1.22 17.38
CA ILE A 14 1.12 -1.03 16.59
C ILE A 14 2.21 -0.32 17.41
N LEU A 15 1.83 0.76 18.10
CA LEU A 15 2.76 1.56 18.89
C LEU A 15 3.36 0.76 20.05
N LEU A 16 2.53 0.04 20.82
CA LEU A 16 2.98 -0.78 21.95
C LEU A 16 3.85 -1.94 21.47
N ASN A 17 3.43 -2.65 20.41
CA ASN A 17 4.24 -3.73 19.85
C ASN A 17 5.62 -3.23 19.38
N TYR A 18 5.69 -2.03 18.81
CA TYR A 18 6.96 -1.42 18.41
C TYR A 18 7.89 -1.14 19.61
N LEU A 19 7.32 -0.86 20.79
CA LEU A 19 8.04 -0.65 22.03
C LEU A 19 8.33 -1.96 22.79
N GLY A 20 7.95 -3.12 22.23
CA GLY A 20 8.13 -4.43 22.87
C GLY A 20 7.03 -4.81 23.85
N GLU A 21 5.92 -4.07 23.90
CA GLU A 21 4.77 -4.36 24.74
C GLU A 21 3.63 -5.00 23.92
N GLU A 22 3.21 -6.20 24.30
CA GLU A 22 2.06 -6.84 23.66
C GLU A 22 0.74 -6.23 24.12
N TYR A 23 -0.10 -5.86 23.16
CA TYR A 23 -1.45 -5.38 23.42
C TYR A 23 -2.51 -6.26 22.73
N ALA A 24 -3.37 -6.86 23.55
CA ALA A 24 -4.49 -7.65 23.07
C ALA A 24 -5.70 -6.76 22.71
N GLY A 25 -6.35 -7.08 21.59
CA GLY A 25 -7.62 -6.47 21.21
C GLY A 25 -7.57 -5.02 20.69
N PRO A 26 -8.76 -4.43 20.43
CA PRO A 26 -8.89 -3.03 20.00
C PRO A 26 -8.87 -2.07 21.20
N CYS A 27 -8.24 -0.90 21.04
CA CYS A 27 -8.15 0.08 22.12
C CYS A 27 -9.41 0.93 22.36
N GLY A 28 -10.40 0.87 21.46
CA GLY A 28 -11.64 1.65 21.53
C GLY A 28 -11.48 3.17 21.37
N ASN A 29 -10.26 3.71 21.23
CA ASN A 29 -10.00 5.15 21.27
C ASN A 29 -9.05 5.69 20.19
N CYS A 30 -8.81 4.92 19.12
CA CYS A 30 -8.11 5.41 17.92
C CYS A 30 -9.08 5.50 16.74
N ASP A 31 -8.76 6.31 15.74
CA ASP A 31 -9.54 6.47 14.50
C ASP A 31 -9.93 5.13 13.83
N ILE A 32 -9.03 4.15 13.80
CA ILE A 32 -9.32 2.79 13.30
C ILE A 32 -10.40 2.11 14.15
N CYS A 33 -10.24 2.08 15.48
CA CYS A 33 -11.23 1.46 16.38
C CYS A 33 -12.56 2.22 16.41
N LEU A 34 -12.54 3.52 16.13
CA LEU A 34 -13.71 4.38 16.05
C LEU A 34 -14.39 4.32 14.66
N GLY A 35 -13.89 3.51 13.73
CA GLY A 35 -14.46 3.38 12.38
C GLY A 35 -14.38 4.66 11.54
N LYS A 36 -13.46 5.59 11.87
CA LYS A 36 -13.31 6.88 11.18
C LYS A 36 -12.48 6.81 9.90
N VAL A 37 -11.90 5.65 9.61
CA VAL A 37 -11.08 5.42 8.42
C VAL A 37 -11.89 4.64 7.41
N GLU A 38 -12.17 5.26 6.26
CA GLU A 38 -12.81 4.57 5.16
C GLU A 38 -11.90 3.51 4.57
N CYS A 39 -12.46 2.32 4.35
CA CYS A 39 -11.79 1.20 3.73
C CYS A 39 -12.63 0.62 2.59
N TYR A 40 -11.97 -0.09 1.68
CA TYR A 40 -12.60 -0.84 0.62
C TYR A 40 -11.96 -2.22 0.49
N GLU A 41 -12.76 -3.20 0.09
CA GLU A 41 -12.28 -4.55 -0.25
C GLU A 41 -11.58 -4.47 -1.61
N GLY A 42 -10.34 -4.95 -1.69
CA GLY A 42 -9.49 -4.82 -2.86
C GLY A 42 -8.65 -6.06 -3.16
N SER A 43 -9.15 -7.27 -2.88
CA SER A 43 -8.38 -8.51 -3.09
C SER A 43 -7.85 -8.65 -4.51
N VAL A 44 -8.63 -8.25 -5.52
CA VAL A 44 -8.18 -8.28 -6.93
C VAL A 44 -7.02 -7.30 -7.16
N ILE A 45 -7.09 -6.09 -6.61
CA ILE A 45 -6.01 -5.09 -6.68
C ILE A 45 -4.75 -5.64 -6.00
N ALA A 46 -4.89 -6.26 -4.82
CA ALA A 46 -3.79 -6.90 -4.13
C ALA A 46 -3.17 -8.04 -4.96
N GLN A 47 -4.00 -8.92 -5.54
CA GLN A 47 -3.54 -10.01 -6.41
C GLN A 47 -2.78 -9.51 -7.63
N LYS A 48 -3.24 -8.43 -8.28
CA LYS A 48 -2.51 -7.79 -9.39
C LYS A 48 -1.14 -7.30 -8.96
N ALA A 49 -1.06 -6.56 -7.84
CA ALA A 49 0.20 -6.04 -7.30
C ALA A 49 1.18 -7.15 -6.90
N LEU A 50 0.72 -8.14 -6.12
CA LEU A 50 1.56 -9.26 -5.68
C LEU A 50 2.01 -10.13 -6.86
N SER A 51 1.14 -10.36 -7.85
CA SER A 51 1.50 -11.06 -9.08
C SER A 51 2.54 -10.29 -9.90
N CYS A 52 2.43 -8.96 -9.95
CA CYS A 52 3.41 -8.12 -10.63
C CYS A 52 4.79 -8.20 -9.95
N VAL A 53 4.83 -8.17 -8.61
CA VAL A 53 6.07 -8.37 -7.83
C VAL A 53 6.70 -9.72 -8.16
N TYR A 54 5.90 -10.78 -8.19
CA TYR A 54 6.36 -12.13 -8.52
C TYR A 54 6.92 -12.22 -9.95
N ARG A 55 6.15 -11.78 -10.95
CA ARG A 55 6.50 -11.89 -12.38
C ARG A 55 7.67 -11.02 -12.81
N THR A 56 7.97 -9.97 -12.05
CA THR A 56 9.13 -9.10 -12.29
C THR A 56 10.38 -9.55 -11.53
N GLY A 57 10.34 -10.70 -10.86
CA GLY A 57 11.51 -11.28 -10.19
C GLY A 57 11.84 -10.64 -8.83
N GLN A 58 10.85 -10.02 -8.17
CA GLN A 58 10.92 -9.63 -6.76
C GLN A 58 12.13 -8.79 -6.36
N ARG A 59 12.48 -7.81 -7.20
CA ARG A 59 13.67 -6.93 -7.00
C ARG A 59 13.43 -5.47 -7.35
N PHE A 60 12.17 -5.11 -7.63
CA PHE A 60 11.79 -3.78 -8.09
C PHE A 60 10.92 -3.08 -7.05
N GLY A 61 11.09 -1.77 -6.94
CA GLY A 61 10.31 -0.92 -6.03
C GLY A 61 8.97 -0.47 -6.64
N ALA A 62 8.18 0.21 -5.80
CA ALA A 62 6.81 0.64 -6.13
C ALA A 62 6.69 1.40 -7.45
N GLU A 63 7.63 2.31 -7.75
CA GLU A 63 7.58 3.12 -8.96
C GLU A 63 7.66 2.29 -10.24
N TYR A 64 8.65 1.39 -10.32
CA TYR A 64 8.82 0.51 -11.46
C TYR A 64 7.62 -0.43 -11.63
N LEU A 65 7.14 -1.02 -10.53
CA LEU A 65 5.99 -1.93 -10.56
C LEU A 65 4.70 -1.22 -10.95
N THR A 66 4.55 0.05 -10.54
CA THR A 66 3.43 0.90 -10.96
C THR A 66 3.43 1.11 -12.47
N ASP A 67 4.59 1.42 -13.06
CA ASP A 67 4.70 1.59 -14.51
C ASP A 67 4.39 0.28 -15.27
N VAL A 68 4.81 -0.88 -14.75
CA VAL A 68 4.44 -2.19 -15.32
C VAL A 68 2.93 -2.38 -15.29
N LEU A 69 2.27 -2.19 -14.14
CA LEU A 69 0.82 -2.36 -14.01
C LEU A 69 0.03 -1.41 -14.91
N LEU A 70 0.51 -0.19 -15.09
CA LEU A 70 -0.10 0.81 -15.98
C LEU A 70 0.22 0.59 -17.46
N GLY A 71 1.12 -0.33 -17.78
CA GLY A 71 1.51 -0.58 -19.16
C GLY A 71 2.34 0.56 -19.77
N ILE A 72 3.07 1.31 -18.93
CA ILE A 72 3.91 2.42 -19.37
C ILE A 72 5.30 1.87 -19.69
N PRO A 73 5.68 1.76 -20.97
CA PRO A 73 7.01 1.27 -21.32
C PRO A 73 8.07 2.31 -20.93
N ASN A 74 9.21 1.83 -20.45
CA ASN A 74 10.43 2.61 -20.32
C ASN A 74 11.64 1.72 -20.66
N GLU A 75 12.82 2.32 -20.83
CA GLU A 75 14.03 1.59 -21.21
C GLU A 75 14.33 0.40 -20.28
N ARG A 76 14.10 0.56 -18.96
CA ARG A 76 14.30 -0.53 -18.00
C ARG A 76 13.27 -1.64 -18.17
N ILE A 77 12.00 -1.31 -18.37
CA ILE A 77 10.92 -2.30 -18.58
C ILE A 77 11.20 -3.15 -19.81
N ILE A 78 11.54 -2.51 -20.93
CA ILE A 78 11.87 -3.20 -22.19
C ILE A 78 13.14 -4.04 -22.01
N ARG A 79 14.19 -3.48 -21.41
CA ARG A 79 15.46 -4.18 -21.17
C ARG A 79 15.29 -5.45 -20.32
N PHE A 80 14.38 -5.43 -19.34
CA PHE A 80 14.07 -6.60 -18.52
C PHE A 80 12.97 -7.50 -19.10
N GLY A 81 12.37 -7.14 -20.24
CA GLY A 81 11.29 -7.91 -20.88
C GLY A 81 9.97 -7.88 -20.12
N HIS A 82 9.78 -6.90 -19.24
CA HIS A 82 8.56 -6.77 -18.43
C HIS A 82 7.42 -6.06 -19.14
N ASP A 83 7.61 -5.66 -20.40
CA ASP A 83 6.55 -5.31 -21.35
C ASP A 83 5.76 -6.56 -21.80
N LYS A 84 6.30 -7.77 -21.59
CA LYS A 84 5.70 -9.04 -22.07
C LYS A 84 5.08 -9.89 -20.96
N VAL A 85 5.18 -9.48 -19.70
CA VAL A 85 4.55 -10.22 -18.59
C VAL A 85 3.05 -10.03 -18.62
N SER A 86 2.28 -11.02 -18.17
CA SER A 86 0.81 -10.94 -18.17
C SER A 86 0.24 -9.87 -17.24
N THR A 87 1.07 -9.25 -16.40
CA THR A 87 0.69 -8.15 -15.50
C THR A 87 0.98 -6.77 -16.10
N PHE A 88 1.51 -6.70 -17.32
CA PHE A 88 1.74 -5.44 -18.00
C PHE A 88 0.41 -4.84 -18.47
N GLY A 89 0.12 -3.60 -18.06
CA GLY A 89 -1.08 -2.87 -18.49
C GLY A 89 -2.41 -3.32 -17.88
N ILE A 90 -2.41 -4.25 -16.92
CA ILE A 90 -3.65 -4.78 -16.33
C ILE A 90 -4.22 -3.92 -15.18
N GLY A 91 -3.57 -2.81 -14.86
CA GLY A 91 -3.84 -1.98 -13.68
C GLY A 91 -4.35 -0.57 -14.01
N SER A 92 -4.95 -0.36 -15.20
CA SER A 92 -5.40 0.96 -15.65
C SER A 92 -6.55 1.56 -14.83
N GLU A 93 -7.17 0.77 -13.93
CA GLU A 93 -8.24 1.22 -13.06
C GLU A 93 -7.78 2.14 -11.91
N LEU A 94 -6.49 2.16 -11.59
CA LEU A 94 -5.92 3.02 -10.54
C LEU A 94 -4.89 3.98 -11.13
N SER A 95 -4.81 5.18 -10.58
CA SER A 95 -3.74 6.15 -10.89
C SER A 95 -2.38 5.69 -10.36
N LYS A 96 -1.29 6.33 -10.84
CA LYS A 96 0.05 6.12 -10.29
C LYS A 96 0.12 6.32 -8.77
N LYS A 97 -0.60 7.32 -8.25
CA LYS A 97 -0.61 7.65 -6.83
C LYS A 97 -1.28 6.53 -6.02
N GLU A 98 -2.40 6.02 -6.51
CA GLU A 98 -3.15 4.94 -5.86
C GLU A 98 -2.36 3.63 -5.87
N TRP A 99 -1.71 3.25 -6.99
CA TRP A 99 -0.83 2.09 -7.01
C TRP A 99 0.33 2.20 -6.02
N ARG A 100 0.95 3.39 -5.93
CA ARG A 100 1.97 3.64 -4.91
C ARG A 100 1.40 3.50 -3.49
N SER A 101 0.15 3.90 -3.24
CA SER A 101 -0.51 3.68 -1.94
C SER A 101 -0.74 2.19 -1.69
N VAL A 102 -1.26 1.45 -2.67
CA VAL A 102 -1.45 -0.01 -2.60
C VAL A 102 -0.16 -0.71 -2.20
N PHE A 103 0.97 -0.43 -2.86
CA PHE A 103 2.25 -1.08 -2.52
C PHE A 103 2.70 -0.78 -1.09
N ARG A 104 2.53 0.46 -0.61
CA ARG A 104 2.92 0.81 0.77
C ARG A 104 2.00 0.15 1.80
N GLN A 105 0.70 0.08 1.52
CA GLN A 105 -0.27 -0.64 2.36
C GLN A 105 -0.03 -2.15 2.38
N LEU A 106 0.35 -2.77 1.26
CA LEU A 106 0.72 -4.20 1.21
C LEU A 106 2.00 -4.48 2.01
N ALA A 107 2.99 -3.58 1.94
CA ALA A 107 4.19 -3.67 2.77
C ALA A 107 3.87 -3.47 4.26
N ALA A 108 3.02 -2.50 4.59
CA ALA A 108 2.55 -2.28 5.95
C ALA A 108 1.77 -3.50 6.48
N ALA A 109 0.93 -4.13 5.66
CA ALA A 109 0.20 -5.34 6.05
C ALA A 109 1.09 -6.60 6.15
N GLY A 110 2.39 -6.49 5.84
CA GLY A 110 3.34 -7.60 5.93
C GLY A 110 3.29 -8.56 4.74
N PHE A 111 2.54 -8.26 3.67
CA PHE A 111 2.54 -9.06 2.43
C PHE A 111 3.82 -8.85 1.63
N LEU A 112 4.38 -7.63 1.68
CA LEU A 112 5.64 -7.30 1.02
C LEU A 112 6.73 -6.98 2.03
N THR A 113 7.92 -7.50 1.78
CA THR A 113 9.14 -7.10 2.50
C THR A 113 10.01 -6.24 1.58
N ALA A 114 10.62 -5.20 2.14
CA ALA A 114 11.61 -4.39 1.43
C ALA A 114 13.01 -4.90 1.78
N GLU A 115 13.84 -5.17 0.78
CA GLU A 115 15.26 -5.49 1.04
C GLU A 115 16.05 -4.21 1.32
N ALA A 116 16.60 -4.11 2.52
CA ALA A 116 17.47 -3.01 2.93
C ALA A 116 18.83 -3.02 2.21
N GLU A 117 19.33 -4.21 1.82
CA GLU A 117 20.71 -4.38 1.36
C GLU A 117 20.90 -4.27 -0.17
N ASN A 118 19.84 -4.42 -0.98
CA ASN A 118 19.94 -4.50 -2.45
C ASN A 118 19.03 -3.49 -3.19
N LYS A 119 19.28 -2.19 -3.00
CA LYS A 119 18.65 -1.10 -3.80
C LYS A 119 17.10 -1.12 -3.81
N GLY A 120 16.45 -1.47 -2.68
CA GLY A 120 15.06 -1.09 -2.40
C GLY A 120 13.98 -1.76 -3.27
N GLY A 121 14.06 -3.08 -3.46
CA GLY A 121 13.02 -3.89 -4.13
C GLY A 121 12.04 -4.55 -3.16
N PHE A 122 10.84 -4.90 -3.67
CA PHE A 122 9.87 -5.70 -2.93
C PHE A 122 10.02 -7.20 -3.16
N ARG A 123 9.82 -7.98 -2.09
CA ARG A 123 9.65 -9.43 -2.12
C ARG A 123 8.33 -9.82 -1.47
N LEU A 124 7.77 -10.95 -1.91
CA LEU A 124 6.62 -11.57 -1.27
C LEU A 124 7.03 -12.19 0.07
N SER A 125 6.20 -12.00 1.09
CA SER A 125 6.28 -12.76 2.34
C SER A 125 5.46 -14.06 2.27
N SER A 126 5.54 -14.88 3.32
CA SER A 126 4.66 -16.05 3.51
C SER A 126 3.18 -15.70 3.44
N GLU A 127 2.80 -14.53 3.95
CA GLU A 127 1.42 -14.04 4.06
C GLU A 127 0.81 -13.68 2.70
N SER A 128 1.62 -13.53 1.65
CA SER A 128 1.12 -13.22 0.30
C SER A 128 0.39 -14.39 -0.35
N ARG A 129 0.72 -15.64 0.04
CA ARG A 129 0.25 -16.84 -0.67
C ARG A 129 -1.27 -17.04 -0.58
N PRO A 130 -1.93 -16.91 0.59
CA PRO A 130 -3.38 -17.01 0.68
C PRO A 130 -4.10 -15.94 -0.16
N VAL A 131 -3.56 -14.71 -0.20
CA VAL A 131 -4.12 -13.63 -1.02
C VAL A 131 -4.05 -13.96 -2.51
N LEU A 132 -2.89 -14.44 -2.98
CA LEU A 132 -2.68 -14.84 -4.37
C LEU A 132 -3.59 -16.00 -4.81
N LYS A 133 -3.97 -16.87 -3.88
CA LYS A 133 -4.94 -17.95 -4.13
C LYS A 133 -6.41 -17.53 -3.99
N GLY A 134 -6.68 -16.33 -3.49
CA GLY A 134 -8.05 -15.88 -3.18
C GLY A 134 -8.63 -16.47 -1.89
N GLU A 135 -7.79 -17.07 -1.05
CA GLU A 135 -8.17 -17.65 0.25
C GLU A 135 -8.30 -16.57 1.34
N GLN A 136 -7.66 -15.41 1.17
CA GLN A 136 -7.67 -14.30 2.12
C GLN A 136 -8.09 -13.00 1.44
N LYS A 137 -9.07 -12.31 2.05
CA LYS A 137 -9.50 -10.98 1.62
C LYS A 137 -8.50 -9.91 2.05
N VAL A 138 -8.32 -8.90 1.20
CA VAL A 138 -7.50 -7.72 1.50
C VAL A 138 -8.35 -6.47 1.48
N PHE A 139 -8.19 -5.65 2.52
CA PHE A 139 -8.84 -4.35 2.62
C PHE A 139 -7.79 -3.26 2.55
N PHE A 140 -8.09 -2.20 1.82
CA PHE A 140 -7.25 -1.01 1.72
C PHE A 140 -7.95 0.16 2.37
N ARG A 141 -7.17 1.02 3.02
CA ARG A 141 -7.58 2.36 3.40
C ARG A 141 -7.75 3.21 2.14
N LYS A 142 -8.80 4.03 2.09
CA LYS A 142 -8.89 5.12 1.11
C LYS A 142 -7.93 6.24 1.49
N ASP A 143 -7.12 6.69 0.53
CA ASP A 143 -6.26 7.85 0.72
C ASP A 143 -7.12 9.08 1.02
N PRO A 144 -6.74 9.93 1.99
CA PRO A 144 -7.44 11.18 2.24
C PRO A 144 -7.36 12.06 0.99
N ILE A 145 -8.50 12.58 0.55
CA ILE A 145 -8.55 13.63 -0.45
C ILE A 145 -7.80 14.82 0.17
N PRO A 146 -6.79 15.40 -0.50
CA PRO A 146 -6.14 16.60 0.00
C PRO A 146 -7.24 17.65 0.22
N SER A 147 -7.45 18.07 1.47
CA SER A 147 -8.38 19.16 1.74
C SER A 147 -7.93 20.36 0.91
N GLU A 148 -8.82 20.89 0.06
CA GLU A 148 -8.58 22.18 -0.56
C GLU A 148 -8.19 23.15 0.56
N LYS A 149 -7.10 23.89 0.35
CA LYS A 149 -6.63 24.87 1.33
C LYS A 149 -7.81 25.80 1.61
N ILE A 150 -8.33 25.77 2.83
CA ILE A 150 -9.24 26.82 3.32
C ILE A 150 -8.41 28.10 3.23
N GLY A 151 -8.68 28.92 2.21
CA GLY A 151 -8.04 30.21 2.04
C GLY A 151 -8.24 31.01 3.32
N ASN A 152 -7.18 31.67 3.80
CA ASN A 152 -7.20 32.52 4.98
C ASN A 152 -8.41 33.47 4.98
N SER A 153 -9.51 33.06 5.62
CA SER A 153 -10.56 33.97 6.04
C SER A 153 -10.04 34.70 7.26
N LYS A 154 -9.68 35.97 7.05
CA LYS A 154 -9.28 36.92 8.08
C LYS A 154 -10.21 36.80 9.29
N ILE A 155 -9.63 36.55 10.46
CA ILE A 155 -10.33 36.68 11.74
C ILE A 155 -10.75 38.16 11.85
N PRO A 156 -12.04 38.50 12.02
CA PRO A 156 -12.44 39.87 12.27
C PRO A 156 -11.84 40.32 13.60
N GLN A 157 -11.04 41.38 13.57
CA GLN A 157 -10.68 42.09 14.79
C GLN A 157 -11.95 42.76 15.31
N SER A 158 -12.33 42.43 16.54
CA SER A 158 -13.34 43.15 17.30
C SER A 158 -12.75 44.48 17.77
N ASP A 159 -13.43 45.58 17.47
CA ASP A 159 -13.20 46.91 18.05
C ASP A 159 -13.49 46.94 19.57
#